data_AF-A0AAD2DSB8-F1
#
_entry.id   AF-A0AAD2DSB8-F1
#
_cell.length_a   1.000
_cell.length_b   1.000
_cell.length_c   1.000
_cell.angle_alpha   90.00
_cell.angle_beta   90.00
_cell.angle_gamma   90.00
#
_symmetry.space_group_name_H-M   'P 1'
#
loop_
_entity.id
_entity.type
_entity.pdbx_description
1 polymer ?
#
loop_
_entity_poly.entity_id
_entity_poly.type
_entity_poly.pdbx_seq_one_letter_code
_entity_poly.pdbx_strand_id
1 'polypeptide(L)'
;MSRLSFRPQPLDIHEKLPIVKSVKDFEDDDVPTSTRNSQMLRIASEADNEVQQTPSKKVASEIPTLEVVVVDTIGRDYSRTFTQPTSYLRARGGRAEIGEFVEYDLDNEDEDWLQELNKERKTLAAENRRSLIGSLAAVIQMMVCSAFGDTALPTGG
;
A
#
# COMPACT_ATOMS: atom_id res chain seq x y z
N MET A 1 -18.24 -51.61 -23.58
CA MET A 1 -17.93 -50.79 -22.38
C MET A 1 -16.90 -51.55 -21.55
N SER A 2 -15.62 -51.18 -21.61
CA SER A 2 -14.58 -51.86 -20.81
C SER A 2 -14.62 -51.35 -19.37
N ARG A 3 -14.80 -52.26 -18.41
CA ARG A 3 -14.68 -51.96 -16.99
C ARG A 3 -13.22 -51.60 -16.70
N LEU A 4 -12.95 -50.34 -16.39
CA LEU A 4 -11.67 -49.90 -15.84
C LEU A 4 -11.38 -50.74 -14.60
N SER A 5 -10.26 -51.48 -14.63
CA SER A 5 -9.84 -52.32 -13.51
C SER A 5 -9.24 -51.43 -12.42
N PHE A 6 -10.10 -50.90 -11.55
CA PHE A 6 -9.64 -50.24 -10.33
C PHE A 6 -9.01 -51.29 -9.42
N ARG A 7 -7.69 -51.27 -9.29
CA ARG A 7 -7.00 -51.94 -8.20
C ARG A 7 -6.95 -50.94 -7.05
N PRO A 8 -7.44 -51.27 -5.85
CA PRO A 8 -7.28 -50.39 -4.70
C PRO A 8 -5.79 -50.26 -4.41
N GLN A 9 -5.21 -49.11 -4.74
CA GLN A 9 -3.85 -48.76 -4.38
C GLN A 9 -3.89 -48.28 -2.92
N PRO A 10 -3.08 -48.84 -2.00
CA PRO A 10 -3.03 -48.36 -0.62
C PRO A 10 -2.70 -46.85 -0.62
N LEU A 11 -3.55 -46.06 0.03
CA LEU A 11 -3.32 -44.62 0.20
C LEU A 11 -2.08 -44.42 1.07
N ASP A 12 -1.12 -43.64 0.58
CA ASP A 12 0.06 -43.28 1.36
C ASP A 12 -0.30 -42.12 2.29
N ILE A 13 -0.53 -42.44 3.57
CA ILE A 13 -0.86 -41.45 4.61
C ILE A 13 0.31 -40.53 4.97
N HIS A 14 1.51 -40.79 4.44
CA HIS A 14 2.68 -39.93 4.61
C HIS A 14 2.92 -39.01 3.42
N GLU A 15 2.07 -39.08 2.39
CA GLU A 15 2.11 -38.16 1.27
C GLU A 15 1.82 -36.73 1.78
N LYS A 16 2.69 -35.79 1.41
CA LYS A 16 2.53 -34.38 1.80
C LYS A 16 1.34 -33.80 1.04
N LEU A 17 0.42 -33.20 1.77
CA LEU A 17 -0.70 -32.50 1.17
C LEU A 17 -0.22 -31.29 0.35
N PRO A 18 -0.77 -31.06 -0.85
CA PRO A 18 -0.54 -29.81 -1.56
C PRO A 18 -1.10 -28.65 -0.73
N ILE A 19 -0.29 -27.60 -0.55
CA ILE A 19 -0.68 -26.39 0.17
C ILE A 19 -1.10 -25.37 -0.88
N VAL A 20 -2.35 -24.93 -0.80
CA VAL A 20 -2.86 -23.85 -1.65
C VAL A 20 -2.59 -22.52 -0.95
N LYS A 21 -1.90 -21.62 -1.64
CA LYS A 21 -1.51 -20.31 -1.10
C LYS A 21 -2.51 -19.22 -1.50
N SER A 22 -3.18 -19.35 -2.64
CA SER A 22 -4.18 -18.41 -3.13
C SER A 22 -5.28 -19.07 -3.96
N VAL A 23 -6.44 -18.42 -4.10
CA VAL A 23 -7.53 -18.91 -4.98
C VAL A 23 -7.08 -18.98 -6.45
N LYS A 24 -6.10 -18.15 -6.82
CA LYS A 24 -5.51 -18.13 -8.16
C LYS A 24 -4.67 -19.39 -8.45
N ASP A 25 -4.19 -20.07 -7.41
CA ASP A 25 -3.46 -21.34 -7.54
C ASP A 25 -4.37 -22.49 -8.01
N PHE A 26 -5.71 -22.31 -7.97
CA PHE A 26 -6.67 -23.26 -8.54
C PHE A 26 -7.02 -23.00 -10.00
N GLU A 27 -6.75 -21.80 -10.53
CA GLU A 27 -7.08 -21.46 -11.93
C GLU A 27 -5.99 -21.93 -12.91
N ASP A 28 -4.81 -22.29 -12.40
CA ASP A 28 -3.70 -22.89 -13.19
C ASP A 28 -3.83 -24.43 -13.28
N ASP A 29 -4.95 -25.01 -12.81
CA ASP A 29 -5.28 -26.44 -12.91
C ASP A 29 -5.81 -26.80 -14.30
N ASP A 30 -4.94 -26.77 -15.31
CA ASP A 30 -5.07 -27.67 -16.45
C ASP A 30 -4.00 -28.77 -16.32
N VAL A 31 -4.34 -29.84 -15.59
CA VAL A 31 -4.34 -31.25 -16.08
C VAL A 31 -4.54 -32.21 -14.88
N PRO A 32 -5.56 -33.09 -14.92
CA PRO A 32 -5.70 -34.14 -13.94
C PRO A 32 -4.75 -35.31 -14.23
N THR A 33 -4.09 -35.76 -13.18
CA THR A 33 -3.66 -37.17 -12.94
C THR A 33 -2.64 -37.79 -13.90
N SER A 34 -1.48 -38.15 -13.32
CA SER A 34 -0.79 -39.44 -13.52
C SER A 34 0.72 -39.30 -13.74
N THR A 35 1.43 -39.67 -12.68
CA THR A 35 2.68 -40.46 -12.65
C THR A 35 3.84 -40.08 -13.55
N ARG A 36 4.91 -39.59 -12.88
CA ARG A 36 6.33 -39.68 -13.29
C ARG A 36 6.69 -38.97 -14.62
N ASN A 37 7.49 -37.91 -14.46
CA ASN A 37 8.41 -37.38 -15.49
C ASN A 37 7.82 -36.43 -16.56
N SER A 38 7.20 -35.33 -16.17
CA SER A 38 7.21 -34.12 -17.01
C SER A 38 8.42 -33.27 -16.64
N GLN A 39 9.58 -33.74 -17.10
CA GLN A 39 10.75 -32.89 -17.26
C GLN A 39 10.35 -31.59 -17.95
N MET A 40 10.76 -30.47 -17.35
CA MET A 40 11.47 -29.44 -18.12
C MET A 40 10.65 -28.68 -19.17
N LEU A 41 9.44 -28.24 -18.86
CA LEU A 41 8.78 -27.12 -19.56
C LEU A 41 8.04 -26.35 -18.47
N ARG A 42 8.27 -25.07 -18.18
CA ARG A 42 8.81 -23.98 -18.98
C ARG A 42 8.87 -22.76 -18.05
N ILE A 43 9.86 -21.89 -18.21
CA ILE A 43 9.81 -20.47 -17.79
C ILE A 43 10.07 -20.24 -16.29
N ALA A 44 11.26 -20.61 -15.81
CA ALA A 44 12.03 -19.59 -15.12
C ALA A 44 12.59 -18.72 -16.24
N SER A 45 12.04 -17.51 -16.40
CA SER A 45 12.64 -16.46 -17.21
C SER A 45 14.00 -16.12 -16.60
N GLU A 46 15.03 -16.85 -17.04
CA GLU A 46 16.43 -16.58 -16.75
C GLU A 46 16.83 -15.28 -17.47
N ALA A 47 16.57 -14.15 -16.80
CA ALA A 47 17.52 -13.04 -16.84
C ALA A 47 18.59 -13.35 -15.79
N ASP A 48 19.67 -13.95 -16.27
CA ASP A 48 21.04 -13.96 -15.76
C ASP A 48 21.25 -13.34 -14.36
N ASN A 49 21.45 -14.19 -13.35
CA ASN A 49 22.27 -13.90 -12.16
C ASN A 49 22.65 -15.24 -11.52
N GLU A 50 23.82 -15.76 -11.91
CA GLU A 50 24.43 -16.96 -11.34
C GLU A 50 24.69 -16.79 -9.83
N VAL A 51 23.94 -17.51 -8.99
CA VAL A 51 24.48 -18.06 -7.74
C VAL A 51 23.96 -19.49 -7.59
N GLN A 52 24.86 -20.44 -7.86
CA GLN A 52 24.66 -21.87 -7.71
C GLN A 52 24.39 -22.18 -6.22
N GLN A 53 23.11 -22.32 -5.84
CA GLN A 53 22.74 -22.67 -4.47
C GLN A 53 22.94 -24.16 -4.23
N THR A 54 23.90 -24.49 -3.35
CA THR A 54 24.13 -25.84 -2.85
C THR A 54 23.01 -26.27 -1.90
N PRO A 55 22.57 -27.55 -1.91
CA PRO A 55 21.42 -28.01 -1.13
C PRO A 55 21.81 -28.17 0.34
N SER A 56 21.76 -27.07 1.09
CA SER A 56 22.00 -27.04 2.53
C SER A 56 20.71 -27.43 3.26
N LYS A 57 20.66 -28.63 3.83
CA LYS A 57 19.61 -29.05 4.78
C LYS A 57 19.73 -28.26 6.09
N LYS A 58 19.22 -27.04 6.11
CA LYS A 58 18.73 -26.39 7.32
C LYS A 58 17.28 -26.04 7.06
N VAL A 59 16.41 -26.37 8.01
CA VAL A 59 15.03 -25.88 8.05
C VAL A 59 15.13 -24.37 8.21
N ALA A 60 15.28 -23.67 7.09
CA ALA A 60 15.11 -22.23 7.05
C ALA A 60 13.63 -21.99 7.33
N SER A 61 13.33 -21.18 8.35
CA SER A 61 11.99 -20.64 8.55
C SER A 61 11.56 -19.99 7.24
N GLU A 62 10.55 -20.54 6.56
CA GLU A 62 9.99 -19.94 5.35
C GLU A 62 9.50 -18.54 5.72
N ILE A 63 10.14 -17.51 5.18
CA ILE A 63 9.77 -16.12 5.44
C ILE A 63 8.49 -15.86 4.65
N PRO A 64 7.37 -15.44 5.30
CA PRO A 64 6.13 -15.17 4.59
C PRO A 64 6.33 -14.12 3.49
N THR A 65 5.81 -14.39 2.30
CA THR A 65 5.76 -13.41 1.21
C THR A 65 4.64 -12.41 1.49
N LEU A 66 4.90 -11.12 1.31
CA LEU A 66 3.89 -10.08 1.50
C LEU A 66 2.81 -10.16 0.41
N GLU A 67 1.58 -9.87 0.80
CA GLU A 67 0.47 -9.71 -0.12
C GLU A 67 0.60 -8.36 -0.85
N VAL A 68 0.53 -8.40 -2.19
CA VAL A 68 0.54 -7.20 -3.01
C VAL A 68 -0.90 -6.79 -3.27
N VAL A 69 -1.33 -5.71 -2.63
CA VAL A 69 -2.67 -5.14 -2.81
C VAL A 69 -2.60 -4.01 -3.84
N VAL A 70 -3.39 -4.13 -4.90
CA VAL A 70 -3.58 -3.06 -5.88
C VAL A 70 -4.75 -2.20 -5.41
N VAL A 71 -4.52 -0.89 -5.29
CA VAL A 71 -5.53 0.07 -4.86
C VAL A 71 -6.04 0.83 -6.09
N ASP A 72 -7.31 0.65 -6.41
CA ASP A 72 -7.91 1.20 -7.64
C ASP A 72 -7.92 2.74 -7.67
N THR A 73 -7.95 3.40 -6.51
CA THR A 73 -8.00 4.87 -6.40
C THR A 73 -6.66 5.55 -6.70
N ILE A 74 -5.55 4.79 -6.76
CA ILE A 74 -4.20 5.36 -6.89
C ILE A 74 -4.04 6.29 -8.11
N GLY A 75 -4.69 5.94 -9.23
CA GLY A 75 -4.64 6.73 -10.45
C GLY A 75 -5.41 8.04 -10.38
N ARG A 76 -6.38 8.14 -9.45
CA ARG A 76 -7.14 9.35 -9.16
C ARG A 76 -6.44 10.20 -8.10
N ASP A 77 -5.92 9.57 -7.06
CA ASP A 77 -5.38 10.26 -5.88
C ASP A 77 -3.99 10.88 -6.17
N TYR A 78 -3.23 10.31 -7.10
CA TYR A 78 -1.90 10.79 -7.46
C TYR A 78 -1.82 11.20 -8.94
N SER A 79 -1.63 12.49 -9.18
CA SER A 79 -1.41 13.01 -10.53
C SER A 79 0.02 12.71 -11.01
N ARG A 80 0.18 12.16 -12.22
CA ARG A 80 1.50 11.91 -12.84
C ARG A 80 2.07 13.16 -13.50
N THR A 81 2.37 14.19 -12.71
CA THR A 81 2.90 15.47 -13.18
C THR A 81 4.43 15.57 -13.13
N PHE A 82 5.11 14.55 -12.58
CA PHE A 82 6.56 14.54 -12.47
C PHE A 82 7.25 14.40 -13.84
N THR A 83 8.07 15.39 -14.19
CA THR A 83 8.96 15.36 -15.35
C THR A 83 10.40 15.16 -14.90
N GLN A 84 11.01 14.05 -15.32
CA GLN A 84 12.39 13.73 -14.95
C GLN A 84 13.36 14.78 -15.51
N PRO A 85 14.15 15.47 -14.67
CA PRO A 85 15.17 16.38 -15.15
C PRO A 85 16.36 15.62 -15.76
N THR A 86 17.10 16.29 -16.65
CA THR A 86 18.33 15.74 -17.26
C THR A 86 19.52 15.64 -16.31
N SER A 87 19.38 16.17 -15.09
CA SER A 87 20.41 16.13 -14.05
C SER A 87 19.86 15.53 -12.76
N TYR A 88 20.74 15.11 -11.85
CA TYR A 88 20.34 14.61 -10.54
C TYR A 88 19.58 15.68 -9.73
N LEU A 89 18.57 15.23 -8.99
CA LEU A 89 17.80 16.08 -8.08
C LEU A 89 18.74 16.71 -7.05
N ARG A 90 18.77 18.04 -7.00
CA ARG A 90 19.46 18.80 -5.96
C ARG A 90 18.39 19.37 -5.04
N ALA A 91 18.27 18.81 -3.84
CA ALA A 91 17.31 19.31 -2.86
C ALA A 91 17.65 20.75 -2.48
N ARG A 92 16.76 21.69 -2.78
CA ARG A 92 16.60 22.93 -2.01
C ARG A 92 15.58 22.66 -0.90
N GLY A 93 15.78 23.20 0.30
CA GLY A 93 14.89 22.98 1.45
C GLY A 93 13.42 23.20 1.09
N GLY A 94 12.59 22.21 1.41
CA GLY A 94 11.28 21.96 0.79
C GLY A 94 10.13 22.93 1.09
N ARG A 95 10.40 24.17 1.55
CA ARG A 95 9.37 25.18 1.83
C ARG A 95 9.49 26.47 1.04
N ALA A 96 10.51 26.63 0.20
CA ALA A 96 10.81 27.94 -0.39
C ALA A 96 10.00 28.32 -1.64
N GLU A 97 9.34 27.39 -2.36
CA GLU A 97 8.85 27.69 -3.72
C GLU A 97 7.48 27.10 -4.13
N ILE A 98 6.66 26.53 -3.23
CA ILE A 98 5.35 25.94 -3.61
C ILE A 98 4.21 26.51 -2.76
N GLY A 99 3.67 27.66 -3.18
CA GLY A 99 2.33 28.15 -2.84
C GLY A 99 2.01 28.45 -1.36
N GLU A 100 0.79 28.96 -1.13
CA GLU A 100 0.19 29.06 0.21
C GLU A 100 -0.14 27.63 0.68
N PHE A 101 0.69 27.10 1.59
CA PHE A 101 0.47 25.78 2.16
C PHE A 101 -0.55 25.87 3.31
N VAL A 102 -1.73 25.28 3.11
CA VAL A 102 -2.73 25.16 4.16
C VAL A 102 -2.65 23.78 4.80
N GLU A 103 -2.43 23.69 6.11
CA GLU A 103 -2.18 22.43 6.83
C GLU A 103 -3.46 21.62 7.12
N TYR A 104 -4.64 22.24 7.06
CA TYR A 104 -5.90 21.58 7.42
C TYR A 104 -6.52 20.81 6.25
N ASP A 105 -6.73 19.50 6.37
CA ASP A 105 -7.49 18.72 5.38
C ASP A 105 -8.96 18.63 5.81
N LEU A 106 -9.90 18.72 4.86
CA LEU A 106 -11.32 18.52 5.13
C LEU A 106 -11.58 17.02 5.28
N ASP A 107 -12.28 16.61 6.33
CA ASP A 107 -12.76 15.25 6.49
C ASP A 107 -14.16 15.06 5.89
N ASN A 108 -14.74 13.87 6.04
CA ASN A 108 -16.04 13.56 5.45
C ASN A 108 -17.17 14.43 6.04
N GLU A 109 -17.14 14.72 7.34
CA GLU A 109 -18.16 15.55 8.00
C GLU A 109 -18.10 16.98 7.46
N ASP A 110 -16.88 17.49 7.28
CA ASP A 110 -16.68 18.75 6.60
C ASP A 110 -17.24 18.70 5.18
N GLU A 111 -16.80 17.77 4.33
CA GLU A 111 -17.27 17.71 2.94
C GLU A 111 -18.80 17.64 2.84
N ASP A 112 -19.46 16.87 3.69
CA ASP A 112 -20.92 16.78 3.77
C ASP A 112 -21.57 18.12 4.14
N TRP A 113 -21.05 18.80 5.17
CA TRP A 113 -21.52 20.13 5.55
C TRP A 113 -21.33 21.15 4.43
N LEU A 114 -20.20 21.10 3.71
CA LEU A 114 -19.91 22.04 2.62
C LEU A 114 -20.88 21.82 1.46
N GLN A 115 -21.21 20.57 1.17
CA GLN A 115 -22.20 20.22 0.17
C GLN A 115 -23.59 20.73 0.55
N GLU A 116 -24.00 20.59 1.81
CA GLU A 116 -25.29 21.10 2.29
C GLU A 116 -25.35 22.63 2.23
N LEU A 117 -24.30 23.32 2.69
CA LEU A 117 -24.21 24.78 2.61
C LEU A 117 -24.30 25.29 1.16
N ASN A 118 -23.64 24.62 0.23
CA ASN A 118 -23.63 24.98 -1.19
C ASN A 118 -25.00 24.76 -1.85
N LYS A 119 -25.82 23.80 -1.37
CA LYS A 119 -27.20 23.61 -1.84
C LYS A 119 -28.09 24.82 -1.52
N GLU A 120 -27.79 25.57 -0.46
CA GLU A 120 -28.51 26.79 -0.05
C GLU A 120 -28.13 28.06 -0.87
N ARG A 121 -27.48 27.91 -2.03
CA ARG A 121 -26.93 28.99 -2.90
C ARG A 121 -25.77 29.79 -2.29
N LYS A 122 -25.15 29.35 -1.21
CA LYS A 122 -23.91 29.94 -0.69
C LYS A 122 -22.73 29.15 -1.25
N THR A 123 -22.21 29.53 -2.43
CA THR A 123 -21.12 28.78 -3.08
C THR A 123 -19.77 29.08 -2.41
N LEU A 124 -19.37 28.23 -1.48
CA LEU A 124 -18.05 28.20 -0.86
C LEU A 124 -17.21 27.08 -1.46
N ALA A 125 -16.02 27.41 -1.95
CA ALA A 125 -15.05 26.42 -2.43
C ALA A 125 -14.36 25.70 -1.27
N ALA A 126 -14.01 24.42 -1.47
CA ALA A 126 -13.35 23.58 -0.46
C ALA A 126 -11.99 24.16 -0.02
N GLU A 127 -11.20 24.67 -0.96
CA GLU A 127 -9.91 25.31 -0.68
C GLU A 127 -10.05 26.52 0.26
N ASN A 128 -11.07 27.35 0.04
CA ASN A 128 -11.35 28.51 0.87
C ASN A 128 -11.77 28.10 2.28
N ARG A 129 -12.58 27.04 2.41
CA ARG A 129 -12.96 26.50 3.72
C ARG A 129 -11.74 25.98 4.48
N ARG A 130 -10.90 25.21 3.80
CA ARG A 130 -9.64 24.67 4.34
C ARG A 130 -8.74 25.80 4.85
N SER A 131 -8.53 26.85 4.05
CA SER A 131 -7.74 28.03 4.46
C SER A 131 -8.34 28.72 5.68
N LEU A 132 -9.66 28.93 5.69
CA LEU A 132 -10.35 29.57 6.80
C LEU A 132 -10.16 28.79 8.12
N ILE A 133 -10.43 27.48 8.12
CA ILE A 133 -10.29 26.65 9.34
C ILE A 133 -8.83 26.57 9.77
N GLY A 134 -7.90 26.38 8.84
CA GLY A 134 -6.47 26.37 9.13
C GLY A 134 -6.00 27.68 9.78
N SER A 135 -6.44 28.83 9.25
CA SER A 135 -6.12 30.13 9.84
C SER A 135 -6.72 30.33 11.23
N LEU A 136 -7.96 29.89 11.45
CA LEU A 136 -8.64 29.98 12.74
C LEU A 136 -7.92 29.15 13.81
N ALA A 137 -7.56 27.91 13.47
CA ALA A 137 -6.81 27.04 14.37
C ALA A 137 -5.46 27.66 14.78
N ALA A 138 -4.73 28.27 13.83
CA ALA A 138 -3.48 28.97 14.12
C ALA A 138 -3.68 30.17 15.06
N VAL A 139 -4.73 30.97 14.85
CA VAL A 139 -5.05 32.11 15.73
C VAL A 139 -5.41 31.65 17.14
N ILE A 140 -6.24 30.62 17.28
CA ILE A 140 -6.60 30.04 18.58
C ILE A 140 -5.34 29.54 19.29
N GLN A 141 -4.46 28.83 18.58
CA GLN A 141 -3.20 28.35 19.14
C GLN A 141 -2.32 29.51 19.62
N MET A 142 -2.19 30.59 18.85
CA MET A 142 -1.44 31.77 19.27
C MET A 142 -2.05 32.43 20.52
N MET A 143 -3.38 32.54 20.57
CA MET A 143 -4.07 33.09 21.74
C MET A 143 -3.84 32.23 22.99
N VAL A 144 -3.91 30.91 22.86
CA VAL A 144 -3.62 29.97 23.95
C VAL A 144 -2.16 30.09 24.39
N CYS A 145 -1.20 30.09 23.46
CA CYS A 145 0.21 30.28 23.78
C CYS A 145 0.47 31.62 24.48
N SER A 146 -0.20 32.70 24.07
CA SER A 146 -0.09 34.01 24.72
C SER A 146 -0.74 34.05 26.10
N ALA A 147 -1.85 33.33 26.31
CA ALA A 147 -2.58 33.33 27.58
C ALA A 147 -1.91 32.46 28.65
N PHE A 148 -1.17 31.42 28.24
CA PHE A 148 -0.54 30.45 29.15
C PHE A 148 1.01 30.46 29.11
N GLY A 149 1.63 31.34 28.32
CA GLY A 149 3.08 31.37 28.07
C GLY A 149 3.94 32.07 29.13
N ASP A 150 3.36 32.75 30.12
CA ASP A 150 4.08 33.52 31.17
C ASP A 150 4.14 32.78 32.52
N THR A 151 4.47 31.49 32.52
CA THR A 151 5.01 30.84 33.74
C THR A 151 6.46 30.49 33.53
N ALA A 152 7.30 31.51 33.36
CA ALA A 152 8.72 31.38 33.66
C ALA A 152 8.85 31.09 35.16
N LEU A 153 9.12 29.83 35.50
CA LEU A 153 9.54 29.42 36.84
C LEU A 153 10.69 30.33 37.29
N PRO A 154 10.64 30.94 38.49
CA PRO A 154 11.79 31.65 39.02
C PRO A 154 12.88 30.61 39.29
N THR A 155 13.98 30.66 38.53
CA THR A 155 15.23 30.02 38.92
C THR A 155 15.72 30.73 40.17
N GLY A 156 15.39 30.17 41.34
CA GLY A 156 15.92 30.60 42.61
C GLY A 156 17.34 30.11 42.84
N GLY A 157 18.09 30.88 43.64
CA GLY A 157 19.31 30.45 44.33
C GLY A 157 20.59 31.00 43.76
#